data_AF-A0A8C2XST3-F1
#
_entry.id   AF-A0A8C2XST3-F1
#
_cell.length_a   1.000
_cell.length_b   1.000
_cell.length_c   1.000
_cell.angle_alpha   90.00
_cell.angle_beta   90.00
_cell.angle_gamma   90.00
#
_symmetry.space_group_name_H-M   'P 1'
#
loop_
_entity.id
_entity.type
_entity.pdbx_description
1 polymer ?
#
loop_
_entity_poly.entity_id
_entity_poly.type
_entity_poly.pdbx_seq_one_letter_code
_entity_poly.pdbx_strand_id
1 'polypeptide(L)'
;MIRERETAAAVHDAAAPSVLQSYRSRSIGASGSGDASRVIYRYDRSTRGKTRLTKQRRPCIPAGLSFSFFWHLLQQKKLSGQIMEPTSKQQQQSGEHALSGTPMVAPQRTLIPSLFCLYFVFILWKNYWIRGVLSVAMISGFFVIIYMGPVTLILVVMTVQIKCFQEIITIGYRVYHSYELPWFRTLSWYFLICVNYFFYGETVADYFGALVQREEPLQFLARYHRFISFALYLAGFCMFVLTLVKKHYRLQFYMFAWTHVTLLIVVTQSHLVIQNLFEGMIWFIVPISIVICNDIMAYLFGFFFGRTPLIKLSPKKTWEGFIGGFFGTLVFGFILAHLLSQFQNFVCPVGFNSETNRFSVECEPSDIFVMQEYTLPVALQNTLKTVKMYPFQIHSVFLSSFGSLIGPFGGFFASGFKRAFKIKDFANTIPGHGGIMDRFDCQYLMATFTHVYIASFIRGPNPSKVLQQLLLLHPAQQLGIFHTLHSHLRERGMLLFGLRGTTW
;
A
#
# COMPACT_ATOMS: atom_id res chain seq x y z
N MET A 1 -37.99 -48.36 21.18
CA MET A 1 -37.88 -48.91 22.55
C MET A 1 -37.15 -47.91 23.43
N ILE A 2 -37.90 -47.30 24.36
CA ILE A 2 -37.51 -46.89 25.73
C ILE A 2 -36.33 -45.90 25.87
N ARG A 3 -36.35 -44.80 26.62
CA ARG A 3 -37.34 -43.95 27.32
C ARG A 3 -36.50 -42.81 27.95
N GLU A 4 -37.09 -41.63 28.08
CA GLU A 4 -36.55 -40.48 28.82
C GLU A 4 -36.20 -40.81 30.29
N ARG A 5 -35.26 -40.03 30.87
CA ARG A 5 -35.45 -39.37 32.18
C ARG A 5 -34.36 -38.34 32.49
N GLU A 6 -34.81 -37.13 32.80
CA GLU A 6 -34.09 -36.14 33.61
C GLU A 6 -34.05 -36.58 35.09
N THR A 7 -32.99 -36.24 35.84
CA THR A 7 -33.02 -35.46 37.10
C THR A 7 -31.65 -35.32 37.79
N ALA A 8 -31.56 -34.24 38.56
CA ALA A 8 -30.44 -33.52 39.18
C ALA A 8 -29.54 -34.20 40.26
N ALA A 9 -28.36 -33.57 40.42
CA ALA A 9 -27.58 -33.23 41.64
C ALA A 9 -26.69 -34.27 42.38
N ALA A 10 -25.36 -34.00 42.39
CA ALA A 10 -24.51 -33.67 43.57
C ALA A 10 -23.07 -34.26 43.55
N VAL A 11 -22.07 -33.34 43.59
CA VAL A 11 -20.81 -33.31 44.38
C VAL A 11 -19.81 -34.50 44.35
N HIS A 12 -18.62 -34.31 43.73
CA HIS A 12 -17.30 -34.25 44.39
C HIS A 12 -16.13 -34.02 43.40
N ASP A 13 -15.04 -33.49 43.96
CA ASP A 13 -13.81 -32.86 43.43
C ASP A 13 -12.87 -33.69 42.54
N ALA A 14 -12.10 -33.01 41.66
CA ALA A 14 -10.62 -33.12 41.61
C ALA A 14 -9.96 -32.14 40.60
N ALA A 15 -9.42 -31.05 41.16
CA ALA A 15 -8.13 -30.38 40.91
C ALA A 15 -7.56 -30.14 39.48
N ALA A 16 -7.37 -28.85 39.19
CA ALA A 16 -6.34 -28.28 38.30
C ALA A 16 -5.12 -27.79 39.13
N PRO A 17 -3.90 -27.64 38.56
CA PRO A 17 -2.81 -26.97 39.26
C PRO A 17 -2.54 -25.56 38.69
N SER A 18 -2.67 -24.56 39.57
CA SER A 18 -1.97 -23.28 39.53
C SER A 18 -1.37 -23.05 40.91
N VAL A 19 -0.08 -22.71 41.00
CA VAL A 19 0.53 -22.24 42.26
C VAL A 19 1.39 -21.02 42.00
N LEU A 20 1.04 -19.99 42.74
CA LEU A 20 1.51 -18.62 42.80
C LEU A 20 2.70 -18.43 43.75
N GLN A 21 3.40 -17.33 43.49
CA GLN A 21 4.26 -16.53 44.37
C GLN A 21 3.72 -16.31 45.79
N SER A 22 4.63 -16.19 46.77
CA SER A 22 4.37 -15.59 48.08
C SER A 22 5.61 -14.87 48.62
N TYR A 23 5.37 -13.63 49.06
CA TYR A 23 6.25 -12.67 49.72
C TYR A 23 6.21 -12.91 51.24
N ARG A 24 7.33 -12.78 51.97
CA ARG A 24 7.29 -12.42 53.40
C ARG A 24 8.57 -11.73 53.88
N SER A 25 8.37 -10.58 54.50
CA SER A 25 9.32 -9.79 55.28
C SER A 25 9.30 -10.23 56.76
N ARG A 26 10.46 -10.23 57.43
CA ARG A 26 10.64 -9.86 58.84
C ARG A 26 12.11 -9.72 59.21
N SER A 27 12.38 -8.72 60.05
CA SER A 27 13.65 -8.24 60.58
C SER A 27 13.97 -8.79 61.99
N ILE A 28 15.20 -8.52 62.42
CA ILE A 28 15.76 -8.44 63.80
C ILE A 28 16.57 -9.67 64.29
N GLY A 29 17.84 -9.42 64.61
CA GLY A 29 18.73 -10.27 65.42
C GLY A 29 20.21 -9.92 65.23
N ALA A 30 20.82 -9.24 66.21
CA ALA A 30 22.16 -8.66 66.21
C ALA A 30 23.29 -9.64 66.60
N SER A 31 24.54 -9.13 66.57
CA SER A 31 25.86 -9.72 66.95
C SER A 31 26.64 -10.30 65.75
N GLY A 32 27.90 -9.98 65.44
CA GLY A 32 28.94 -9.15 66.06
C GLY A 32 30.31 -9.55 65.47
N SER A 33 31.21 -8.58 65.27
CA SER A 33 32.69 -8.68 65.10
C SER A 33 33.33 -9.38 63.88
N GLY A 34 34.36 -8.72 63.29
CA GLY A 34 35.51 -9.42 62.70
C GLY A 34 35.99 -9.02 61.29
N ASP A 35 36.68 -7.88 61.20
CA ASP A 35 37.82 -7.44 60.37
C ASP A 35 38.38 -8.22 59.13
N ALA A 36 39.08 -7.44 58.28
CA ALA A 36 40.15 -7.75 57.32
C ALA A 36 39.87 -7.86 55.79
N SER A 37 39.96 -6.69 55.12
CA SER A 37 40.92 -6.34 54.05
C SER A 37 41.35 -7.38 52.98
N ARG A 38 41.07 -7.06 51.70
CA ARG A 38 42.12 -7.05 50.65
C ARG A 38 41.74 -6.24 49.41
N VAL A 39 42.47 -5.14 49.25
CA VAL A 39 42.64 -4.30 48.07
C VAL A 39 43.81 -4.87 47.25
N ILE A 40 43.66 -5.02 45.93
CA ILE A 40 44.78 -5.02 44.98
C ILE A 40 44.43 -4.07 43.84
N TYR A 41 45.11 -2.92 43.82
CA TYR A 41 45.24 -2.05 42.66
C TYR A 41 46.35 -2.59 41.74
N ARG A 42 46.17 -2.47 40.43
CA ARG A 42 47.30 -2.21 39.52
C ARG A 42 46.90 -1.12 38.53
N TYR A 43 47.60 0.00 38.63
CA TYR A 43 47.53 1.17 37.77
C TYR A 43 48.79 1.15 36.91
N ASP A 44 48.71 1.42 35.61
CA ASP A 44 49.72 2.29 34.97
C ASP A 44 49.17 3.08 33.78
N ARG A 45 49.75 4.28 33.66
CA ARG A 45 49.43 5.53 32.96
C ARG A 45 49.55 5.46 31.43
N SER A 46 48.62 6.11 30.71
CA SER A 46 48.76 7.44 30.07
C SER A 46 49.38 7.45 28.67
N THR A 47 48.56 7.75 27.67
CA THR A 47 48.81 8.91 26.79
C THR A 47 47.50 9.48 26.27
N ARG A 48 47.31 10.78 26.50
CA ARG A 48 46.22 11.62 26.00
C ARG A 48 46.26 11.72 24.47
N GLY A 49 45.09 11.68 23.85
CA GLY A 49 44.88 12.15 22.48
C GLY A 49 43.42 12.57 22.28
N LYS A 50 43.12 13.84 22.55
CA LYS A 50 41.83 14.47 22.22
C LYS A 50 41.67 14.48 20.70
N THR A 51 40.60 13.89 20.16
CA THR A 51 40.19 14.15 18.77
C THR A 51 38.82 14.84 18.73
N ARG A 52 38.96 16.13 18.54
CA ARG A 52 38.04 17.20 18.16
C ARG A 52 36.96 16.76 17.16
N LEU A 53 35.72 17.20 17.41
CA LEU A 53 34.62 17.29 16.44
C LEU A 53 35.11 18.01 15.16
N THR A 54 35.12 17.30 14.03
CA THR A 54 35.26 17.91 12.71
C THR A 54 33.90 17.97 12.02
N LYS A 55 33.35 19.18 12.03
CA LYS A 55 32.28 19.70 11.18
C LYS A 55 32.58 19.38 9.71
N GLN A 56 31.83 18.45 9.11
CA GLN A 56 31.98 18.14 7.69
C GLN A 56 31.42 19.31 6.87
N ARG A 57 32.29 19.91 6.05
CA ARG A 57 32.02 21.09 5.21
C ARG A 57 30.86 20.80 4.25
N ARG A 58 29.90 21.72 4.16
CA ARG A 58 28.94 21.79 3.05
C ARG A 58 29.69 22.31 1.80
N PRO A 59 29.46 21.76 0.60
CA PRO A 59 29.93 22.40 -0.62
C PRO A 59 29.07 23.66 -0.89
N CYS A 60 29.74 24.79 -1.10
CA CYS A 60 29.16 25.99 -1.69
C CYS A 60 28.85 25.71 -3.17
N ILE A 61 27.62 25.98 -3.62
CA ILE A 61 27.27 26.02 -5.04
C ILE A 61 26.56 27.37 -5.29
N PRO A 62 26.97 28.14 -6.31
CA PRO A 62 26.43 29.47 -6.57
C PRO A 62 25.00 29.42 -7.14
N ALA A 63 24.26 30.49 -6.87
CA ALA A 63 22.88 30.67 -7.27
C ALA A 63 22.76 30.85 -8.80
N GLY A 64 21.95 30.00 -9.42
CA GLY A 64 21.49 30.12 -10.81
C GLY A 64 20.22 29.29 -10.97
N LEU A 65 19.07 29.96 -10.96
CA LEU A 65 17.74 29.37 -11.13
C LEU A 65 17.56 28.90 -12.58
N SER A 66 17.44 27.60 -12.79
CA SER A 66 16.75 27.00 -13.94
C SER A 66 16.46 25.51 -13.66
N PHE A 67 15.48 24.95 -14.37
CA PHE A 67 14.86 23.61 -14.31
C PHE A 67 15.76 22.42 -13.91
N SER A 68 17.08 22.52 -14.09
CA SER A 68 18.10 21.54 -13.65
C SER A 68 18.14 21.32 -12.12
N PHE A 69 17.75 22.30 -11.30
CA PHE A 69 17.73 22.15 -9.84
C PHE A 69 16.67 21.16 -9.35
N PHE A 70 15.50 21.13 -10.01
CA PHE A 70 14.41 20.20 -9.72
C PHE A 70 14.79 18.74 -10.06
N TRP A 71 15.56 18.58 -11.14
CA TRP A 71 16.14 17.31 -11.56
C TRP A 71 17.21 16.77 -10.59
N HIS A 72 18.06 17.66 -10.07
CA HIS A 72 19.15 17.28 -9.17
C HIS A 72 18.66 16.84 -7.77
N LEU A 73 17.49 17.34 -7.34
CA LEU A 73 16.86 17.01 -6.06
C LEU A 73 16.15 15.65 -6.07
N LEU A 74 15.54 15.23 -7.19
CA LEU A 74 14.98 13.88 -7.33
C LEU A 74 16.04 12.77 -7.22
N GLN A 75 17.29 13.05 -7.59
CA GLN A 75 18.40 12.09 -7.52
C GLN A 75 18.94 11.82 -6.10
N GLN A 76 18.71 12.72 -5.13
CA GLN A 76 19.34 12.65 -3.79
C GLN A 76 18.54 11.82 -2.76
N LYS A 77 17.32 11.35 -3.06
CA LYS A 77 16.48 10.52 -2.15
C LYS A 77 17.15 9.22 -1.68
N LYS A 78 18.24 8.76 -2.34
CA LYS A 78 18.84 7.44 -2.07
C LYS A 78 20.32 7.44 -1.61
N LEU A 79 20.96 8.59 -1.41
CA LEU A 79 22.36 8.66 -0.93
C LEU A 79 22.53 8.26 0.54
N SER A 80 21.53 8.53 1.38
CA SER A 80 21.62 8.23 2.81
C SER A 80 21.55 6.71 3.09
N GLY A 81 21.21 5.88 2.09
CA GLY A 81 20.89 4.44 2.24
C GLY A 81 22.05 3.46 2.15
N GLN A 82 23.29 3.91 2.04
CA GLN A 82 24.43 3.02 1.77
C GLN A 82 25.59 3.10 2.77
N ILE A 83 25.43 3.74 3.93
CA ILE A 83 26.45 3.69 4.99
C ILE A 83 25.88 2.93 6.19
N MET A 84 25.91 1.61 6.11
CA MET A 84 25.91 0.68 7.24
C MET A 84 26.37 -0.68 6.69
N GLU A 85 27.69 -0.89 6.70
CA GLU A 85 28.27 -2.22 6.68
C GLU A 85 27.96 -2.90 8.02
N PRO A 86 27.45 -4.13 8.03
CA PRO A 86 27.43 -4.92 9.26
C PRO A 86 28.80 -5.59 9.42
N THR A 87 29.54 -5.21 10.46
CA THR A 87 30.59 -6.08 11.03
C THR A 87 29.92 -7.33 11.59
N SER A 88 29.84 -8.39 10.79
CA SER A 88 29.59 -9.76 11.27
C SER A 88 30.88 -10.56 11.14
N LYS A 89 31.49 -10.86 12.30
CA LYS A 89 32.51 -11.90 12.43
C LYS A 89 31.91 -13.21 11.90
N GLN A 90 32.40 -13.71 10.76
CA GLN A 90 32.20 -15.09 10.38
C GLN A 90 33.23 -15.93 11.14
N GLN A 91 32.73 -16.71 12.09
CA GLN A 91 33.44 -17.78 12.73
C GLN A 91 33.20 -19.02 11.87
N GLN A 92 34.14 -19.34 10.99
CA GLN A 92 34.11 -20.56 10.20
C GLN A 92 35.23 -21.47 10.71
N GLN A 93 34.82 -22.49 11.45
CA GLN A 93 35.64 -23.66 11.73
C GLN A 93 35.84 -24.42 10.42
N SER A 94 37.10 -24.61 10.02
CA SER A 94 37.51 -25.73 9.18
C SER A 94 38.96 -26.05 9.54
N GLY A 95 39.20 -27.30 9.92
CA GLY A 95 40.53 -27.78 10.32
C GLY A 95 41.51 -27.79 9.16
N GLU A 96 42.74 -27.41 9.43
CA GLU A 96 43.89 -27.60 8.54
C GLU A 96 44.80 -28.70 9.10
N HIS A 97 44.99 -29.75 8.29
CA HIS A 97 46.17 -30.59 8.31
C HIS A 97 47.32 -29.80 7.65
N ALA A 98 48.45 -29.71 8.35
CA ALA A 98 49.69 -29.13 7.86
C ALA A 98 50.45 -30.10 6.93
N LEU A 99 51.00 -29.62 5.81
CA LEU A 99 52.43 -29.81 5.45
C LEU A 99 52.87 -29.02 4.20
N SER A 100 54.14 -28.59 4.25
CA SER A 100 55.07 -28.25 3.16
C SER A 100 55.04 -26.84 2.56
N GLY A 101 56.18 -26.14 2.70
CA GLY A 101 56.37 -24.76 2.25
C GLY A 101 57.21 -24.59 0.98
N THR A 102 57.27 -23.34 0.54
CA THR A 102 58.33 -22.69 -0.26
C THR A 102 58.04 -21.17 -0.24
N PRO A 103 59.04 -20.27 -0.09
CA PRO A 103 58.79 -18.84 -0.07
C PRO A 103 58.86 -18.26 -1.49
N MET A 104 57.82 -17.57 -1.96
CA MET A 104 57.88 -16.77 -3.17
C MET A 104 57.32 -15.36 -2.94
N VAL A 105 58.27 -14.42 -2.84
CA VAL A 105 58.28 -13.02 -3.31
C VAL A 105 56.91 -12.39 -3.63
N ALA A 106 56.52 -11.39 -2.84
CA ALA A 106 55.39 -10.52 -3.12
C ALA A 106 55.64 -9.68 -4.39
N PRO A 107 54.72 -9.62 -5.37
CA PRO A 107 54.82 -8.66 -6.45
C PRO A 107 54.35 -7.30 -5.95
N GLN A 108 55.28 -6.36 -5.93
CA GLN A 108 55.06 -4.95 -5.68
C GLN A 108 54.15 -4.38 -6.78
N ARG A 109 52.82 -4.39 -6.57
CA ARG A 109 51.87 -3.65 -7.41
C ARG A 109 51.87 -2.18 -6.97
N THR A 110 52.67 -1.39 -7.66
CA THR A 110 52.53 0.07 -7.74
C THR A 110 51.17 0.39 -8.39
N LEU A 111 50.12 0.55 -7.58
CA LEU A 111 48.79 0.92 -8.02
C LEU A 111 48.67 2.45 -8.07
N ILE A 112 48.54 3.00 -9.27
CA ILE A 112 48.29 4.44 -9.50
C ILE A 112 46.92 4.79 -8.89
N PRO A 113 46.83 5.67 -7.86
CA PRO A 113 45.57 6.01 -7.18
C PRO A 113 44.54 6.71 -8.08
N SER A 114 44.99 7.37 -9.15
CA SER A 114 44.14 8.16 -10.04
C SER A 114 43.23 7.31 -10.93
N LEU A 115 43.69 6.13 -11.40
CA LEU A 115 42.86 5.23 -12.22
C LEU A 115 41.75 4.55 -11.41
N PHE A 116 42.02 4.18 -10.15
CA PHE A 116 41.01 3.60 -9.25
C PHE A 116 39.94 4.64 -8.89
N CYS A 117 40.34 5.90 -8.68
CA CYS A 117 39.42 7.00 -8.45
C CYS A 117 38.56 7.30 -9.70
N LEU A 118 39.13 7.32 -10.89
CA LEU A 118 38.38 7.49 -12.15
C LEU A 118 37.39 6.34 -12.40
N TYR A 119 37.81 5.10 -12.16
CA TYR A 119 36.98 3.91 -12.29
C TYR A 119 35.81 3.91 -11.28
N PHE A 120 36.07 4.33 -10.04
CA PHE A 120 35.04 4.47 -9.01
C PHE A 120 34.05 5.60 -9.30
N VAL A 121 34.55 6.75 -9.77
CA VAL A 121 33.72 7.87 -10.25
C VAL A 121 32.88 7.45 -11.46
N PHE A 122 33.43 6.67 -12.39
CA PHE A 122 32.73 6.14 -13.55
C PHE A 122 31.62 5.15 -13.17
N ILE A 123 31.85 4.27 -12.18
CA ILE A 123 30.82 3.35 -11.64
C ILE A 123 29.69 4.12 -10.93
N LEU A 124 30.03 5.14 -10.15
CA LEU A 124 29.06 6.02 -9.51
C LEU A 124 28.21 6.73 -10.57
N TRP A 125 28.84 7.35 -11.57
CA TRP A 125 28.16 8.03 -12.68
C TRP A 125 27.28 7.09 -13.51
N LYS A 126 27.74 5.86 -13.78
CA LYS A 126 26.94 4.83 -14.46
C LYS A 126 25.66 4.52 -13.68
N ASN A 127 25.75 4.40 -12.35
CA ASN A 127 24.58 4.20 -11.50
C ASN A 127 23.65 5.43 -11.44
N TYR A 128 24.17 6.65 -11.44
CA TYR A 128 23.35 7.87 -11.50
C TYR A 128 22.65 8.03 -12.85
N TRP A 129 23.34 7.71 -13.95
CA TRP A 129 22.80 7.75 -15.29
C TRP A 129 21.68 6.72 -15.48
N ILE A 130 21.92 5.46 -15.09
CA ILE A 130 20.90 4.40 -15.12
C ILE A 130 19.67 4.81 -14.31
N ARG A 131 19.86 5.37 -13.11
CA ARG A 131 18.74 5.82 -12.27
C ARG A 131 18.00 7.01 -12.88
N GLY A 132 18.71 7.96 -13.48
CA GLY A 132 18.13 9.14 -14.13
C GLY A 132 17.29 8.75 -15.33
N VAL A 133 17.88 8.01 -16.27
CA VAL A 133 17.20 7.54 -17.49
C VAL A 133 15.98 6.69 -17.15
N LEU A 134 16.11 5.75 -16.21
CA LEU A 134 14.99 4.90 -15.81
C LEU A 134 13.87 5.69 -15.13
N SER A 135 14.20 6.76 -14.39
CA SER A 135 13.17 7.62 -13.78
C SER A 135 12.40 8.41 -14.83
N VAL A 136 13.06 8.92 -15.88
CA VAL A 136 12.36 9.54 -17.02
C VAL A 136 11.47 8.53 -17.69
N ALA A 137 12.01 7.35 -18.00
CA ALA A 137 11.28 6.30 -18.68
C ALA A 137 10.02 5.88 -17.91
N MET A 138 10.10 5.83 -16.57
CA MET A 138 8.94 5.57 -15.71
C MET A 138 7.91 6.70 -15.76
N ILE A 139 8.35 7.97 -15.69
CA ILE A 139 7.44 9.12 -15.72
C ILE A 139 6.78 9.25 -17.10
N SER A 140 7.56 9.18 -18.17
CA SER A 140 7.04 9.22 -19.54
C SER A 140 6.12 8.04 -19.81
N GLY A 141 6.51 6.84 -19.36
CA GLY A 141 5.67 5.64 -19.43
C GLY A 141 4.34 5.82 -18.71
N PHE A 142 4.32 6.45 -17.52
CA PHE A 142 3.08 6.72 -16.79
C PHE A 142 2.13 7.65 -17.56
N PHE A 143 2.64 8.73 -18.14
CA PHE A 143 1.81 9.62 -18.96
C PHE A 143 1.30 8.94 -20.25
N VAL A 144 2.13 8.11 -20.89
CA VAL A 144 1.71 7.31 -22.05
C VAL A 144 0.60 6.32 -21.65
N ILE A 145 0.74 5.66 -20.51
CA ILE A 145 -0.28 4.73 -19.99
C ILE A 145 -1.60 5.46 -19.74
N ILE A 146 -1.57 6.65 -19.12
CA ILE A 146 -2.76 7.47 -18.90
C ILE A 146 -3.41 7.85 -20.24
N TYR A 147 -2.60 8.24 -21.23
CA TYR A 147 -3.08 8.62 -22.55
C TYR A 147 -3.76 7.46 -23.30
N MET A 148 -3.29 6.22 -23.13
CA MET A 148 -3.90 5.02 -23.72
C MET A 148 -5.29 4.68 -23.12
N GLY A 149 -5.66 5.32 -22.02
CA GLY A 149 -7.00 5.26 -21.44
C GLY A 149 -7.19 4.24 -20.31
N PRO A 150 -8.44 4.07 -19.84
CA PRO A 150 -8.74 3.34 -18.61
C PRO A 150 -8.44 1.84 -18.70
N VAL A 151 -8.63 1.20 -19.86
CA VAL A 151 -8.35 -0.24 -20.03
C VAL A 151 -6.88 -0.55 -19.78
N THR A 152 -5.97 0.27 -20.33
CA THR A 152 -4.54 0.12 -20.10
C THR A 152 -4.18 0.32 -18.63
N LEU A 153 -4.83 1.26 -17.94
CA LEU A 153 -4.65 1.45 -16.51
C LEU A 153 -5.08 0.21 -15.70
N ILE A 154 -6.22 -0.40 -16.03
CA ILE A 154 -6.68 -1.66 -15.40
C ILE A 154 -5.62 -2.76 -15.59
N LEU A 155 -5.14 -2.96 -16.82
CA LEU A 155 -4.12 -3.97 -17.12
C LEU A 155 -2.80 -3.72 -16.38
N VAL A 156 -2.40 -2.46 -16.24
CA VAL A 156 -1.21 -2.08 -15.46
C VAL A 156 -1.40 -2.38 -13.98
N VAL A 157 -2.56 -2.05 -13.39
CA VAL A 157 -2.87 -2.38 -11.98
C VAL A 157 -2.84 -3.89 -11.76
N MET A 158 -3.43 -4.68 -12.65
CA MET A 158 -3.38 -6.15 -12.60
C MET A 158 -1.94 -6.68 -12.71
N THR A 159 -1.12 -6.08 -13.58
CA THR A 159 0.29 -6.46 -13.73
C THR A 159 1.11 -6.13 -12.48
N VAL A 160 0.92 -4.93 -11.92
CA VAL A 160 1.56 -4.51 -10.66
C VAL A 160 1.16 -5.44 -9.52
N GLN A 161 -0.12 -5.79 -9.41
CA GLN A 161 -0.64 -6.73 -8.42
C GLN A 161 0.07 -8.09 -8.50
N ILE A 162 0.12 -8.70 -9.70
CA ILE A 162 0.79 -10.00 -9.90
C ILE A 162 2.27 -9.92 -9.50
N LYS A 163 2.96 -8.83 -9.87
CA LYS A 163 4.37 -8.65 -9.51
C LYS A 163 4.58 -8.44 -8.02
N CYS A 164 3.75 -7.63 -7.37
CA CYS A 164 3.76 -7.45 -5.91
C CYS A 164 3.54 -8.78 -5.18
N PHE A 165 2.56 -9.57 -5.62
CA PHE A 165 2.31 -10.90 -5.07
C PHE A 165 3.52 -11.83 -5.24
N GLN A 166 4.10 -11.86 -6.44
CA GLN A 166 5.31 -12.64 -6.72
C GLN A 166 6.48 -12.25 -5.79
N GLU A 167 6.72 -10.95 -5.57
CA GLU A 167 7.78 -10.46 -4.69
C GLU A 167 7.58 -10.92 -3.24
N ILE A 168 6.37 -10.77 -2.68
CA ILE A 168 6.08 -11.17 -1.29
C ILE A 168 6.15 -12.69 -1.10
N ILE A 169 5.58 -13.48 -2.01
CA ILE A 169 5.63 -14.96 -1.93
C ILE A 169 7.09 -15.44 -2.03
N THR A 170 7.89 -14.82 -2.89
CA THR A 170 9.32 -15.18 -3.03
C THR A 170 10.11 -14.91 -1.76
N ILE A 171 9.79 -13.85 -1.01
CA ILE A 171 10.41 -13.58 0.30
C ILE A 171 10.04 -14.66 1.30
N GLY A 172 8.76 -15.01 1.40
CA GLY A 172 8.31 -16.08 2.29
C GLY A 172 9.08 -17.38 2.02
N TYR A 173 9.17 -17.77 0.74
CA TYR A 173 9.93 -18.95 0.33
C TYR A 173 11.42 -18.91 0.75
N ARG A 174 12.07 -17.76 0.57
CA ARG A 174 13.48 -17.58 0.98
C ARG A 174 13.66 -17.60 2.49
N VAL A 175 12.77 -16.97 3.25
CA VAL A 175 12.88 -16.86 4.72
C VAL A 175 12.70 -18.21 5.40
N TYR A 176 11.73 -18.99 4.97
CA TYR A 176 11.41 -20.26 5.61
C TYR A 176 12.13 -21.49 4.99
N HIS A 177 13.03 -21.26 4.03
CA HIS A 177 13.87 -22.29 3.39
C HIS A 177 13.07 -23.53 2.92
N SER A 178 11.91 -23.31 2.31
CA SER A 178 10.99 -24.39 1.90
C SER A 178 11.40 -25.05 0.57
N TYR A 179 12.70 -25.29 0.36
CA TYR A 179 13.23 -25.89 -0.87
C TYR A 179 12.75 -27.32 -1.11
N GLU A 180 12.32 -28.00 -0.05
CA GLU A 180 11.84 -29.39 -0.08
C GLU A 180 10.34 -29.53 -0.44
N LEU A 181 9.61 -28.42 -0.63
CA LEU A 181 8.16 -28.42 -0.91
C LEU A 181 7.85 -27.90 -2.34
N PRO A 182 7.88 -28.75 -3.37
CA PRO A 182 7.78 -28.32 -4.77
C PRO A 182 6.40 -27.74 -5.15
N TRP A 183 5.32 -28.27 -4.57
CA TRP A 183 3.93 -27.90 -4.91
C TRP A 183 3.44 -26.60 -4.26
N PHE A 184 4.19 -26.03 -3.32
CA PHE A 184 3.71 -24.85 -2.60
C PHE A 184 3.61 -23.60 -3.49
N ARG A 185 4.54 -23.45 -4.45
CA ARG A 185 4.53 -22.33 -5.38
C ARG A 185 3.33 -22.39 -6.32
N THR A 186 3.06 -23.56 -6.91
CA THR A 186 1.92 -23.77 -7.80
C THR A 186 0.60 -23.55 -7.07
N LEU A 187 0.49 -24.02 -5.82
CA LEU A 187 -0.69 -23.80 -4.99
C LEU A 187 -0.92 -22.31 -4.68
N SER A 188 0.15 -21.54 -4.42
CA SER A 188 0.02 -20.09 -4.20
C SER A 188 -0.47 -19.34 -5.45
N TRP A 189 0.02 -19.73 -6.63
CA TRP A 189 -0.47 -19.19 -7.90
C TRP A 189 -1.92 -19.61 -8.19
N TYR A 190 -2.32 -20.82 -7.82
CA TYR A 190 -3.70 -21.28 -7.92
C TYR A 190 -4.64 -20.40 -7.09
N PHE A 191 -4.31 -20.13 -5.82
CA PHE A 191 -5.12 -19.24 -4.98
C PHE A 191 -5.15 -17.80 -5.52
N LEU A 192 -4.06 -17.31 -6.12
CA LEU A 192 -4.08 -16.02 -6.80
C LEU A 192 -5.12 -15.99 -7.91
N ILE A 193 -5.13 -16.98 -8.80
CA ILE A 193 -6.11 -17.07 -9.89
C ILE A 193 -7.54 -17.16 -9.34
N CYS A 194 -7.76 -18.01 -8.33
CA CYS A 194 -9.07 -18.19 -7.70
C CYS A 194 -9.61 -16.87 -7.10
N VAL A 195 -8.79 -16.14 -6.35
CA VAL A 195 -9.20 -14.88 -5.71
C VAL A 195 -9.38 -13.76 -6.74
N ASN A 196 -8.53 -13.71 -7.77
CA ASN A 196 -8.72 -12.78 -8.89
C ASN A 196 -10.02 -13.05 -9.62
N TYR A 197 -10.32 -14.31 -9.92
CA TYR A 197 -11.59 -14.68 -10.55
C TYR A 197 -12.76 -14.17 -9.70
N PHE A 198 -12.78 -14.44 -8.39
CA PHE A 198 -13.84 -13.97 -7.50
C PHE A 198 -14.07 -12.45 -7.55
N PHE A 199 -13.04 -11.65 -7.30
CA PHE A 199 -13.17 -10.18 -7.23
C PHE A 199 -13.40 -9.52 -8.60
N TYR A 200 -12.63 -9.93 -9.62
CA TYR A 200 -12.72 -9.31 -10.94
C TYR A 200 -13.89 -9.84 -11.75
N GLY A 201 -14.34 -11.07 -11.53
CA GLY A 201 -15.54 -11.61 -12.17
C GLY A 201 -16.80 -10.85 -11.76
N GLU A 202 -16.95 -10.50 -10.48
CA GLU A 202 -18.09 -9.68 -10.01
C GLU A 202 -18.02 -8.26 -10.58
N THR A 203 -16.82 -7.66 -10.58
CA THR A 203 -16.61 -6.34 -11.21
C THR A 203 -16.96 -6.38 -12.70
N VAL A 204 -16.51 -7.39 -13.42
CA VAL A 204 -16.76 -7.51 -14.86
C VAL A 204 -18.25 -7.73 -15.13
N ALA A 205 -18.93 -8.55 -14.34
CA ALA A 205 -20.37 -8.77 -14.46
C ALA A 205 -21.17 -7.47 -14.21
N ASP A 206 -20.78 -6.68 -13.21
CA ASP A 206 -21.46 -5.42 -12.85
C ASP A 206 -21.27 -4.32 -13.91
N TYR A 207 -20.06 -4.14 -14.45
CA TYR A 207 -19.76 -3.06 -15.40
C TYR A 207 -19.96 -3.46 -16.87
N PHE A 208 -19.87 -4.76 -17.20
CA PHE A 208 -19.96 -5.27 -18.58
C PHE A 208 -21.11 -6.25 -18.77
N GLY A 209 -22.18 -6.14 -17.99
CA GLY A 209 -23.35 -7.03 -18.08
C GLY A 209 -23.88 -7.21 -19.51
N ALA A 210 -23.90 -6.14 -20.32
CA ALA A 210 -24.33 -6.20 -21.72
C ALA A 210 -23.39 -7.02 -22.63
N LEU A 211 -22.07 -7.00 -22.38
CA LEU A 211 -21.11 -7.83 -23.12
C LEU A 211 -21.22 -9.29 -22.69
N VAL A 212 -21.34 -9.53 -21.38
CA VAL A 212 -21.44 -10.86 -20.79
C VAL A 212 -22.70 -11.60 -21.24
N GLN A 213 -23.80 -10.89 -21.48
CA GLN A 213 -25.06 -11.47 -21.95
C GLN A 213 -25.07 -11.83 -23.44
N ARG A 214 -24.11 -11.34 -24.24
CA ARG A 214 -24.03 -11.66 -25.68
C ARG A 214 -23.38 -13.01 -25.95
N GLU A 215 -22.46 -13.44 -25.09
CA GLU A 215 -21.67 -14.66 -25.27
C GLU A 215 -22.18 -15.75 -24.32
N GLU A 216 -22.79 -16.81 -24.87
CA GLU A 216 -23.26 -18.00 -24.13
C GLU A 216 -22.28 -18.52 -23.06
N PRO A 217 -20.96 -18.72 -23.35
CA PRO A 217 -20.04 -19.22 -22.32
C PRO A 217 -19.80 -18.22 -21.18
N LEU A 218 -19.80 -16.91 -21.46
CA LEU A 218 -19.61 -15.88 -20.45
C LEU A 218 -20.87 -15.73 -19.59
N GLN A 219 -22.05 -15.90 -20.17
CA GLN A 219 -23.32 -15.85 -19.45
C GLN A 219 -23.39 -16.96 -18.39
N PHE A 220 -23.00 -18.19 -18.75
CA PHE A 220 -22.91 -19.29 -17.78
C PHE A 220 -21.93 -18.95 -16.65
N LEU A 221 -20.73 -18.48 -17.00
CA LEU A 221 -19.68 -18.15 -16.04
C LEU A 221 -20.10 -17.05 -15.07
N ALA A 222 -20.80 -16.01 -15.55
CA ALA A 222 -21.29 -14.91 -14.72
C ALA A 222 -22.49 -15.33 -13.86
N ARG A 223 -23.42 -16.13 -14.40
CA ARG A 223 -24.59 -16.61 -13.65
C ARG A 223 -24.19 -17.48 -12.45
N TYR A 224 -23.22 -18.36 -12.63
CA TYR A 224 -22.75 -19.27 -11.58
C TYR A 224 -21.45 -18.80 -10.91
N HIS A 225 -21.06 -17.54 -11.12
CA HIS A 225 -19.78 -16.95 -10.67
C HIS A 225 -19.45 -17.23 -9.20
N ARG A 226 -20.41 -16.97 -8.29
CA ARG A 226 -20.23 -17.16 -6.85
C ARG A 226 -20.04 -18.63 -6.47
N PHE A 227 -20.80 -19.52 -7.11
CA PHE A 227 -20.71 -20.96 -6.87
C PHE A 227 -19.40 -21.55 -7.42
N ILE A 228 -19.02 -21.17 -8.64
CA ILE A 228 -17.76 -21.58 -9.26
C ILE A 228 -16.57 -21.08 -8.43
N SER A 229 -16.61 -19.82 -7.98
CA SER A 229 -15.57 -19.26 -7.11
C SER A 229 -15.42 -20.04 -5.80
N PHE A 230 -16.55 -20.39 -5.16
CA PHE A 230 -16.55 -21.21 -3.95
C PHE A 230 -15.98 -22.61 -4.20
N ALA A 231 -16.38 -23.26 -5.30
CA ALA A 231 -15.89 -24.58 -5.68
C ALA A 231 -14.39 -24.59 -5.99
N LEU A 232 -13.88 -23.57 -6.70
CA LEU A 232 -12.45 -23.40 -6.96
C LEU A 232 -11.67 -23.20 -5.66
N TYR A 233 -12.14 -22.35 -4.76
CA TYR A 233 -11.47 -22.15 -3.47
C TYR A 233 -11.44 -23.45 -2.64
N LEU A 234 -12.56 -24.18 -2.58
CA LEU A 234 -12.65 -25.46 -1.88
C LEU A 234 -11.73 -26.51 -2.49
N ALA A 235 -11.63 -26.59 -3.82
CA ALA A 235 -10.69 -27.47 -4.49
C ALA A 235 -9.24 -27.12 -4.12
N GLY A 236 -8.87 -25.85 -4.09
CA GLY A 236 -7.58 -25.37 -3.60
C GLY A 236 -7.28 -25.78 -2.15
N PHE A 237 -8.28 -25.65 -1.28
CA PHE A 237 -8.18 -26.06 0.11
C PHE A 237 -7.99 -27.58 0.25
N CYS A 238 -8.77 -28.39 -0.47
CA CYS A 238 -8.59 -29.84 -0.50
C CYS A 238 -7.19 -30.22 -1.04
N MET A 239 -6.72 -29.57 -2.11
CA MET A 239 -5.37 -29.79 -2.63
C MET A 239 -4.29 -29.45 -1.60
N PHE A 240 -4.45 -28.36 -0.84
CA PHE A 240 -3.54 -28.03 0.27
C PHE A 240 -3.49 -29.15 1.31
N VAL A 241 -4.64 -29.62 1.78
CA VAL A 241 -4.75 -30.70 2.77
C VAL A 241 -4.09 -31.99 2.26
N LEU A 242 -4.30 -32.35 0.99
CA LEU A 242 -3.68 -33.52 0.37
C LEU A 242 -2.15 -33.40 0.24
N THR A 243 -1.62 -32.17 0.16
CA THR A 243 -0.16 -31.92 0.10
C THR A 243 0.53 -31.93 1.47
N LEU A 244 -0.19 -32.19 2.57
CA LEU A 244 0.38 -32.15 3.91
C LEU A 244 1.39 -33.29 4.14
N VAL A 245 2.63 -32.93 4.49
CA VAL A 245 3.72 -33.89 4.71
C VAL A 245 4.08 -33.94 6.19
N LYS A 246 4.18 -35.17 6.74
CA LYS A 246 4.64 -35.41 8.12
C LYS A 246 5.98 -34.70 8.35
N LYS A 247 6.18 -34.14 9.55
CA LYS A 247 7.33 -33.30 9.98
C LYS A 247 7.31 -31.82 9.52
N HIS A 248 6.58 -31.45 8.46
CA HIS A 248 6.58 -30.06 7.94
C HIS A 248 5.26 -29.29 8.14
N TYR A 249 4.33 -29.79 8.96
CA TYR A 249 3.01 -29.17 9.14
C TYR A 249 3.07 -27.69 9.52
N ARG A 250 3.88 -27.33 10.53
CA ARG A 250 4.01 -25.92 10.96
C ARG A 250 4.43 -25.01 9.82
N LEU A 251 5.43 -25.45 9.04
CA LEU A 251 5.92 -24.70 7.88
C LEU A 251 4.83 -24.56 6.81
N GLN A 252 4.12 -25.64 6.48
CA GLN A 252 3.04 -25.61 5.50
C GLN A 252 1.90 -24.67 5.92
N PHE A 253 1.50 -24.68 7.20
CA PHE A 253 0.50 -23.75 7.73
C PHE A 253 0.98 -22.29 7.75
N TYR A 254 2.24 -22.02 8.10
CA TYR A 254 2.80 -20.66 8.02
C TYR A 254 2.78 -20.13 6.58
N MET A 255 3.14 -20.97 5.63
CA MET A 255 3.17 -20.61 4.23
C MET A 255 1.75 -20.45 3.66
N PHE A 256 0.82 -21.32 4.04
CA PHE A 256 -0.60 -21.16 3.70
C PHE A 256 -1.16 -19.83 4.23
N ALA A 257 -0.91 -19.51 5.50
CA ALA A 257 -1.30 -18.23 6.10
C ALA A 257 -0.64 -17.04 5.39
N TRP A 258 0.65 -17.15 5.06
CA TRP A 258 1.40 -16.14 4.32
C TRP A 258 0.75 -15.84 2.96
N THR A 259 0.38 -16.86 2.20
CA THR A 259 -0.32 -16.71 0.92
C THR A 259 -1.66 -16.01 1.10
N HIS A 260 -2.48 -16.42 2.08
CA HIS A 260 -3.80 -15.82 2.29
C HIS A 260 -3.72 -14.36 2.77
N VAL A 261 -2.80 -14.04 3.68
CA VAL A 261 -2.55 -12.64 4.11
C VAL A 261 -2.04 -11.81 2.94
N THR A 262 -1.15 -12.36 2.11
CA THR A 262 -0.67 -11.65 0.90
C THR A 262 -1.80 -11.41 -0.09
N LEU A 263 -2.69 -12.39 -0.30
CA LEU A 263 -3.86 -12.24 -1.18
C LEU A 263 -4.80 -11.15 -0.67
N LEU A 264 -5.10 -11.16 0.64
CA LEU A 264 -5.93 -10.15 1.29
C LEU A 264 -5.32 -8.74 1.13
N ILE A 265 -4.02 -8.58 1.31
CA ILE A 265 -3.36 -7.27 1.20
C ILE A 265 -3.19 -6.83 -0.25
N VAL A 266 -2.85 -7.73 -1.18
CA VAL A 266 -2.49 -7.32 -2.55
C VAL A 266 -3.70 -7.30 -3.47
N VAL A 267 -4.56 -8.33 -3.44
CA VAL A 267 -5.67 -8.48 -4.38
C VAL A 267 -6.87 -7.61 -3.99
N THR A 268 -7.19 -7.51 -2.70
CA THR A 268 -8.26 -6.62 -2.26
C THR A 268 -7.91 -5.16 -2.58
N GLN A 269 -6.65 -4.76 -2.41
CA GLN A 269 -6.24 -3.40 -2.70
C GLN A 269 -6.27 -3.09 -4.20
N SER A 270 -5.80 -3.99 -5.06
CA SER A 270 -5.89 -3.80 -6.51
C SER A 270 -7.35 -3.79 -7.00
N HIS A 271 -8.23 -4.57 -6.39
CA HIS A 271 -9.66 -4.54 -6.67
C HIS A 271 -10.29 -3.17 -6.32
N LEU A 272 -10.00 -2.62 -5.13
CA LEU A 272 -10.48 -1.29 -4.73
C LEU A 272 -9.94 -0.17 -5.65
N VAL A 273 -8.67 -0.26 -6.06
CA VAL A 273 -8.08 0.67 -7.04
C VAL A 273 -8.85 0.64 -8.37
N ILE A 274 -9.19 -0.56 -8.85
CA ILE A 274 -9.92 -0.74 -10.10
C ILE A 274 -11.37 -0.23 -9.98
N GLN A 275 -12.03 -0.46 -8.84
CA GLN A 275 -13.35 0.13 -8.57
C GLN A 275 -13.32 1.66 -8.59
N ASN A 276 -12.31 2.27 -7.96
CA ASN A 276 -12.13 3.73 -8.00
C ASN A 276 -11.91 4.23 -9.44
N LEU A 277 -11.16 3.48 -10.25
CA LEU A 277 -10.91 3.83 -11.65
C LEU A 277 -12.19 3.81 -12.49
N PHE A 278 -13.11 2.89 -12.22
CA PHE A 278 -14.40 2.81 -12.92
C PHE A 278 -15.32 4.01 -12.64
N GLU A 279 -15.24 4.61 -11.44
CA GLU A 279 -15.98 5.84 -11.11
C GLU A 279 -15.38 7.08 -11.79
N GLY A 280 -14.17 6.98 -12.34
CA GLY A 280 -13.49 8.03 -13.10
C GLY A 280 -11.98 7.98 -12.90
N MET A 281 -11.21 8.25 -13.95
CA MET A 281 -9.75 8.20 -13.88
C MET A 281 -9.17 9.21 -12.87
N ILE A 282 -9.87 10.30 -12.59
CA ILE A 282 -9.47 11.30 -11.59
C ILE A 282 -9.33 10.71 -10.19
N TRP A 283 -10.19 9.74 -9.82
CA TRP A 283 -10.15 9.02 -8.54
C TRP A 283 -8.97 8.06 -8.42
N PHE A 284 -8.26 7.79 -9.52
CA PHE A 284 -7.01 7.03 -9.52
C PHE A 284 -5.80 7.98 -9.56
N ILE A 285 -5.81 8.95 -10.47
CA ILE A 285 -4.65 9.81 -10.75
C ILE A 285 -4.37 10.76 -9.59
N VAL A 286 -5.39 11.40 -9.01
CA VAL A 286 -5.21 12.39 -7.93
C VAL A 286 -4.62 11.74 -6.67
N PRO A 287 -5.19 10.64 -6.12
CA PRO A 287 -4.62 9.97 -4.94
C PRO A 287 -3.18 9.50 -5.12
N ILE A 288 -2.85 8.90 -6.28
CA ILE A 288 -1.49 8.42 -6.56
C ILE A 288 -0.52 9.59 -6.61
N SER A 289 -0.91 10.67 -7.28
CA SER A 289 -0.10 11.88 -7.42
C SER A 289 0.13 12.57 -6.07
N ILE A 290 -0.89 12.60 -5.20
CA ILE A 290 -0.78 13.13 -3.83
C ILE A 290 0.28 12.37 -3.05
N VAL A 291 0.26 11.03 -3.07
CA VAL A 291 1.25 10.22 -2.34
C VAL A 291 2.66 10.44 -2.90
N ILE A 292 2.82 10.50 -4.23
CA ILE A 292 4.11 10.80 -4.86
C ILE A 292 4.61 12.19 -4.46
N CYS A 293 3.73 13.20 -4.51
CA CYS A 293 4.05 14.56 -4.10
C CYS A 293 4.45 14.64 -2.62
N ASN A 294 3.73 13.93 -1.74
CA ASN A 294 4.06 13.86 -0.32
C ASN A 294 5.48 13.36 -0.10
N ASP A 295 5.83 12.30 -0.79
CA ASP A 295 7.12 11.65 -0.72
C ASP A 295 8.28 12.51 -1.26
N ILE A 296 7.98 13.43 -2.18
CA ILE A 296 8.92 14.42 -2.72
C ILE A 296 9.03 15.61 -1.75
N MET A 297 7.91 16.20 -1.35
CA MET A 297 7.87 17.37 -0.46
C MET A 297 8.45 17.05 0.91
N ALA A 298 8.11 15.90 1.49
CA ALA A 298 8.68 15.49 2.77
C ALA A 298 10.20 15.28 2.69
N TYR A 299 10.70 14.84 1.53
CA TYR A 299 12.13 14.74 1.29
C TYR A 299 12.79 16.13 1.15
N LEU A 300 12.20 17.04 0.38
CA LEU A 300 12.73 18.40 0.18
C LEU A 300 12.80 19.16 1.51
N PHE A 301 11.70 19.24 2.24
CA PHE A 301 11.66 19.92 3.54
C PHE A 301 12.53 19.21 4.57
N GLY A 302 12.57 17.88 4.55
CA GLY A 302 13.47 17.09 5.41
C GLY A 302 14.95 17.33 5.11
N PHE A 303 15.33 17.57 3.85
CA PHE A 303 16.71 17.86 3.49
C PHE A 303 17.14 19.27 3.92
N PHE A 304 16.31 20.29 3.72
CA PHE A 304 16.65 21.67 4.04
C PHE A 304 16.52 22.00 5.53
N PHE A 305 15.48 21.49 6.19
CA PHE A 305 15.10 21.87 7.56
C PHE A 305 15.15 20.71 8.56
N GLY A 306 15.38 19.47 8.12
CA GLY A 306 15.31 18.29 8.97
C GLY A 306 16.38 18.25 10.05
N ARG A 307 15.94 18.18 11.31
CA ARG A 307 16.82 18.03 12.47
C ARG A 307 16.34 16.93 13.41
N THR A 308 15.02 16.73 13.50
CA THR A 308 14.42 15.80 14.46
C THR A 308 13.88 14.54 13.77
N PRO A 309 14.39 13.34 14.10
CA PRO A 309 13.91 12.11 13.49
C PRO A 309 12.49 11.76 13.98
N LEU A 310 11.65 11.28 13.06
CA LEU A 310 10.24 10.96 13.31
C LEU A 310 10.08 9.61 14.04
N ILE A 311 10.76 8.55 13.57
CA ILE A 311 10.68 7.19 14.12
C ILE A 311 12.06 6.53 14.12
N LYS A 312 12.40 5.80 15.18
CA LYS A 312 13.68 5.04 15.30
C LYS A 312 13.88 4.00 14.19
N LEU A 313 12.80 3.38 13.74
CA LEU A 313 12.80 2.41 12.64
C LEU A 313 13.26 3.02 11.30
N SER A 314 13.05 4.32 11.11
CA SER A 314 13.42 5.05 9.89
C SER A 314 14.11 6.38 10.25
N PRO A 315 15.39 6.35 10.63
CA PRO A 315 16.09 7.50 11.24
C PRO A 315 16.25 8.72 10.30
N LYS A 316 15.89 8.58 9.03
CA LYS A 316 16.01 9.64 8.02
C LYS A 316 14.72 10.40 7.77
N LYS A 317 13.58 9.86 8.19
CA LYS A 317 12.32 10.63 8.11
C LYS A 317 12.32 11.59 9.28
N THR A 318 12.08 12.87 9.01
CA THR A 318 12.10 13.93 10.02
C THR A 318 10.72 14.53 10.24
N TRP A 319 10.48 15.11 11.42
CA TRP A 319 9.22 15.80 11.71
C TRP A 319 9.03 17.03 10.82
N GLU A 320 10.11 17.79 10.57
CA GLU A 320 10.06 18.98 9.72
C GLU A 320 9.71 18.61 8.27
N GLY A 321 10.24 17.47 7.79
CA GLY A 321 9.86 16.91 6.50
C GLY A 321 8.40 16.48 6.46
N PHE A 322 7.91 15.80 7.49
CA PHE A 322 6.50 15.38 7.57
C PHE A 322 5.53 16.56 7.52
N ILE A 323 5.79 17.63 8.29
CA ILE A 323 4.95 18.84 8.30
C ILE A 323 5.03 19.58 6.96
N GLY A 324 6.23 19.72 6.38
CA GLY A 324 6.39 20.34 5.07
C GLY A 324 5.71 19.55 3.94
N GLY A 325 5.75 18.21 4.03
CA GLY A 325 5.01 17.31 3.15
C GLY A 325 3.50 17.54 3.20
N PHE A 326 2.95 17.75 4.39
CA PHE A 326 1.53 18.05 4.60
C PHE A 326 1.08 19.32 3.88
N PHE A 327 1.71 20.46 4.15
CA PHE A 327 1.31 21.70 3.48
C PHE A 327 1.59 21.67 1.98
N GLY A 328 2.71 21.08 1.55
CA GLY A 328 3.05 20.96 0.13
C GLY A 328 2.04 20.10 -0.65
N THR A 329 1.54 19.03 -0.05
CA THR A 329 0.55 18.14 -0.68
C THR A 329 -0.83 18.75 -0.74
N LEU A 330 -1.26 19.49 0.29
CA LEU A 330 -2.52 20.23 0.25
C LEU A 330 -2.57 21.21 -0.93
N VAL A 331 -1.52 22.02 -1.08
CA VAL A 331 -1.43 22.99 -2.19
C VAL A 331 -1.39 22.26 -3.53
N PHE A 332 -0.58 21.22 -3.65
CA PHE A 332 -0.47 20.43 -4.88
C PHE A 332 -1.81 19.76 -5.25
N GLY A 333 -2.47 19.11 -4.30
CA GLY A 333 -3.75 18.43 -4.52
C GLY A 333 -4.86 19.39 -4.92
N PHE A 334 -4.89 20.58 -4.34
CA PHE A 334 -5.86 21.63 -4.69
C PHE A 334 -5.68 22.11 -6.14
N ILE A 335 -4.42 22.33 -6.57
CA ILE A 335 -4.09 22.76 -7.94
C ILE A 335 -4.35 21.63 -8.94
N LEU A 336 -3.90 20.41 -8.62
CA LEU A 336 -4.07 19.25 -9.49
C LEU A 336 -5.55 18.92 -9.73
N ALA A 337 -6.38 19.02 -8.68
CA ALA A 337 -7.82 18.86 -8.79
C ALA A 337 -8.42 19.86 -9.77
N HIS A 338 -8.07 21.14 -9.68
CA HIS A 338 -8.54 22.17 -10.61
C HIS A 338 -8.15 21.85 -12.06
N LEU A 339 -6.89 21.44 -12.31
CA LEU A 339 -6.40 21.15 -13.65
C LEU A 339 -7.11 19.95 -14.27
N LEU A 340 -7.27 18.84 -13.52
CA LEU A 340 -7.86 17.61 -14.05
C LEU A 340 -9.38 17.70 -14.21
N SER A 341 -10.08 18.46 -13.37
CA SER A 341 -11.53 18.66 -13.48
C SER A 341 -11.97 19.37 -14.76
N GLN A 342 -11.07 20.05 -15.48
CA GLN A 342 -11.37 20.69 -16.76
C GLN A 342 -11.55 19.68 -17.91
N PHE A 343 -11.01 18.46 -17.77
CA PHE A 343 -11.03 17.46 -18.83
C PHE A 343 -12.05 16.37 -18.54
N GLN A 344 -13.09 16.30 -19.38
CA GLN A 344 -14.17 15.30 -19.26
C GLN A 344 -13.64 13.87 -19.27
N ASN A 345 -12.61 13.59 -20.08
CA ASN A 345 -11.99 12.26 -20.17
C ASN A 345 -11.51 11.71 -18.81
N PHE A 346 -11.07 12.56 -17.87
CA PHE A 346 -10.61 12.10 -16.56
C PHE A 346 -11.74 11.99 -15.54
N VAL A 347 -12.80 12.77 -15.72
CA VAL A 347 -13.88 12.93 -14.76
C VAL A 347 -14.96 11.88 -14.94
N CYS A 348 -15.29 11.55 -16.18
CA CYS A 348 -16.40 10.68 -16.49
C CYS A 348 -16.14 9.23 -16.06
N PRO A 349 -17.18 8.52 -15.55
CA PRO A 349 -17.09 7.10 -15.23
C PRO A 349 -16.88 6.29 -16.51
N VAL A 350 -16.21 5.15 -16.37
CA VAL A 350 -15.90 4.27 -17.49
C VAL A 350 -17.12 3.41 -17.81
N GLY A 351 -17.70 3.62 -18.98
CA GLY A 351 -18.83 2.84 -19.50
C GLY A 351 -18.44 1.96 -20.69
N PHE A 352 -19.26 0.95 -20.97
CA PHE A 352 -19.16 0.14 -22.19
C PHE A 352 -20.31 0.47 -23.14
N ASN A 353 -19.99 0.93 -24.34
CA ASN A 353 -21.00 1.18 -25.37
C ASN A 353 -21.21 -0.09 -26.22
N SER A 354 -22.40 -0.67 -26.09
CA SER A 354 -22.81 -1.91 -26.78
C SER A 354 -22.89 -1.80 -28.30
N GLU A 355 -22.99 -0.58 -28.85
CA GLU A 355 -23.11 -0.34 -30.30
C GLU A 355 -21.74 -0.33 -30.98
N THR A 356 -20.74 0.29 -30.35
CA THR A 356 -19.39 0.43 -30.90
C THR A 356 -18.41 -0.64 -30.39
N ASN A 357 -18.81 -1.45 -29.40
CA ASN A 357 -17.94 -2.39 -28.68
C ASN A 357 -16.67 -1.72 -28.12
N ARG A 358 -16.77 -0.44 -27.75
CA ARG A 358 -15.66 0.35 -27.23
C ARG A 358 -16.01 0.92 -25.86
N PHE A 359 -14.95 1.12 -25.07
CA PHE A 359 -15.04 1.83 -23.81
C PHE A 359 -15.25 3.31 -24.10
N SER A 360 -16.32 3.87 -23.54
CA SER A 360 -16.64 5.29 -23.66
C SER A 360 -16.46 5.96 -22.31
N VAL A 361 -15.82 7.13 -22.32
CA VAL A 361 -15.66 8.04 -21.17
C VAL A 361 -16.43 9.34 -21.42
N GLU A 362 -17.46 9.27 -22.25
CA GLU A 362 -18.32 10.40 -22.59
C GLU A 362 -19.52 10.39 -21.65
N CYS A 363 -19.66 11.46 -20.87
CA CYS A 363 -20.76 11.66 -19.93
C CYS A 363 -21.01 13.15 -19.72
N GLU A 364 -22.20 13.48 -19.20
CA GLU A 364 -22.42 14.78 -18.59
C GLU A 364 -21.71 14.81 -17.21
N PRO A 365 -20.76 15.73 -16.97
CA PRO A 365 -20.04 15.79 -15.71
C PRO A 365 -21.00 16.02 -14.54
N SER A 366 -20.88 15.21 -13.48
CA SER A 366 -21.67 15.40 -12.26
C SER A 366 -21.39 16.76 -11.62
N ASP A 367 -22.33 17.27 -10.81
CA ASP A 367 -22.22 18.56 -10.10
C ASP A 367 -20.90 18.79 -9.34
N ILE A 368 -20.25 17.70 -8.92
CA ILE A 368 -18.94 17.70 -8.23
C ILE A 368 -17.82 18.29 -9.09
N PHE A 369 -17.95 18.19 -10.40
CA PHE A 369 -16.99 18.62 -11.41
C PHE A 369 -17.50 19.82 -12.23
N VAL A 370 -18.63 20.40 -11.83
CA VAL A 370 -19.12 21.67 -12.37
C VAL A 370 -18.65 22.81 -11.46
N MET A 371 -18.24 23.93 -12.05
CA MET A 371 -17.74 25.07 -11.28
C MET A 371 -18.89 25.73 -10.52
N GLN A 372 -18.75 25.88 -9.20
CA GLN A 372 -19.76 26.49 -8.33
C GLN A 372 -19.21 27.76 -7.67
N GLU A 373 -20.11 28.69 -7.35
CA GLU A 373 -19.80 29.93 -6.62
C GLU A 373 -20.01 29.72 -5.13
N TYR A 374 -18.94 29.85 -4.34
CA TYR A 374 -18.98 29.72 -2.88
C TYR A 374 -18.89 31.09 -2.22
N THR A 375 -19.73 31.32 -1.22
CA THR A 375 -19.69 32.51 -0.37
C THR A 375 -18.69 32.30 0.77
N LEU A 376 -17.77 33.24 0.95
CA LEU A 376 -16.76 33.15 2.00
C LEU A 376 -17.36 33.48 3.39
N PRO A 377 -16.86 32.85 4.47
CA PRO A 377 -17.27 33.19 5.84
C PRO A 377 -16.94 34.65 6.16
N VAL A 378 -17.76 35.26 7.03
CA VAL A 378 -17.79 36.72 7.31
C VAL A 378 -16.41 37.32 7.62
N ALA A 379 -15.52 36.55 8.26
CA ALA A 379 -14.15 36.98 8.56
C ALA A 379 -13.27 37.27 7.31
N LEU A 380 -13.56 36.65 6.16
CA LEU A 380 -12.81 36.81 4.90
C LEU A 380 -13.54 37.68 3.87
N GLN A 381 -14.78 38.10 4.16
CA GLN A 381 -15.61 38.89 3.23
C GLN A 381 -15.06 40.29 2.97
N ASN A 382 -14.15 40.78 3.82
CA ASN A 382 -13.54 42.10 3.67
C ASN A 382 -12.62 42.21 2.43
N THR A 383 -12.15 41.10 1.86
CA THR A 383 -11.26 41.10 0.70
C THR A 383 -11.85 40.39 -0.53
N LEU A 384 -12.62 39.31 -0.38
CA LEU A 384 -13.34 38.65 -1.47
C LEU A 384 -14.75 38.23 -1.04
N LYS A 385 -15.76 38.51 -1.88
CA LYS A 385 -17.16 38.14 -1.60
C LYS A 385 -17.52 36.72 -2.08
N THR A 386 -17.02 36.31 -3.25
CA THR A 386 -17.32 35.00 -3.85
C THR A 386 -16.06 34.40 -4.46
N VAL A 387 -15.95 33.06 -4.39
CA VAL A 387 -14.86 32.29 -5.00
C VAL A 387 -15.45 31.20 -5.88
N LYS A 388 -14.97 31.12 -7.12
CA LYS A 388 -15.31 30.05 -8.06
C LYS A 388 -14.35 28.90 -7.86
N MET A 389 -14.87 27.72 -7.54
CA MET A 389 -14.08 26.50 -7.42
C MET A 389 -14.92 25.27 -7.73
N TYR A 390 -14.26 24.19 -8.10
CA TYR A 390 -14.90 22.89 -8.26
C TYR A 390 -15.12 22.28 -6.87
N PRO A 391 -16.31 21.71 -6.57
CA PRO A 391 -16.52 20.95 -5.35
C PRO A 391 -15.47 19.85 -5.15
N PHE A 392 -15.00 19.23 -6.23
CA PHE A 392 -13.90 18.25 -6.20
C PHE A 392 -12.61 18.77 -5.54
N GLN A 393 -12.32 20.08 -5.57
CA GLN A 393 -11.15 20.64 -4.90
C GLN A 393 -11.23 20.48 -3.37
N ILE A 394 -12.43 20.54 -2.79
CA ILE A 394 -12.66 20.27 -1.36
C ILE A 394 -12.36 18.79 -1.07
N HIS A 395 -12.88 17.88 -1.89
CA HIS A 395 -12.62 16.45 -1.75
C HIS A 395 -11.11 16.15 -1.88
N SER A 396 -10.41 16.79 -2.81
CA SER A 396 -8.97 16.67 -2.97
C SER A 396 -8.18 17.13 -1.73
N VAL A 397 -8.65 18.15 -1.00
CA VAL A 397 -8.05 18.58 0.27
C VAL A 397 -8.17 17.48 1.34
N PHE A 398 -9.31 16.79 1.43
CA PHE A 398 -9.46 15.65 2.34
C PHE A 398 -8.58 14.46 1.94
N LEU A 399 -8.54 14.13 0.65
CA LEU A 399 -7.63 13.12 0.11
C LEU A 399 -6.16 13.45 0.39
N SER A 400 -5.77 14.72 0.22
CA SER A 400 -4.41 15.20 0.47
C SER A 400 -4.04 15.14 1.95
N SER A 401 -4.99 15.53 2.82
CA SER A 401 -4.81 15.44 4.27
C SER A 401 -4.57 14.00 4.72
N PHE A 402 -5.38 13.06 4.24
CA PHE A 402 -5.19 11.64 4.54
C PHE A 402 -3.89 11.11 3.95
N GLY A 403 -3.62 11.39 2.67
CA GLY A 403 -2.45 10.91 1.95
C GLY A 403 -1.14 11.39 2.57
N SER A 404 -1.12 12.56 3.19
CA SER A 404 0.07 13.07 3.88
C SER A 404 0.18 12.63 5.34
N LEU A 405 -0.92 12.63 6.10
CA LEU A 405 -0.88 12.28 7.53
C LEU A 405 -0.83 10.77 7.75
N ILE A 406 -1.72 10.03 7.10
CA ILE A 406 -1.94 8.61 7.35
C ILE A 406 -1.22 7.75 6.29
N GLY A 407 -1.16 8.20 5.03
CA GLY A 407 -0.48 7.50 3.94
C GLY A 407 0.94 6.99 4.27
N PRO A 408 1.83 7.80 4.90
CA PRO A 408 3.20 7.38 5.23
C PRO A 408 3.31 6.21 6.21
N PHE A 409 2.25 5.91 6.98
CA PHE A 409 2.22 4.75 7.87
C PHE A 409 2.25 3.43 7.10
N GLY A 410 1.74 3.37 5.88
CA GLY A 410 1.89 2.20 5.00
C GLY A 410 3.37 1.91 4.71
N GLY A 411 4.14 2.96 4.40
CA GLY A 411 5.58 2.83 4.20
C GLY A 411 6.36 2.51 5.49
N PHE A 412 5.89 2.97 6.66
CA PHE A 412 6.48 2.56 7.94
C PHE A 412 6.22 1.09 8.23
N PHE A 413 5.01 0.60 7.98
CA PHE A 413 4.65 -0.80 8.12
C PHE A 413 5.49 -1.69 7.21
N ALA A 414 5.61 -1.35 5.92
CA ALA A 414 6.45 -2.08 4.97
C ALA A 414 7.93 -2.04 5.36
N SER A 415 8.42 -0.92 5.89
CA SER A 415 9.78 -0.85 6.44
C SER A 415 9.96 -1.78 7.63
N GLY A 416 9.01 -1.82 8.57
CA GLY A 416 9.04 -2.70 9.74
C GLY A 416 9.06 -4.17 9.35
N PHE A 417 8.19 -4.56 8.41
CA PHE A 417 8.17 -5.89 7.83
C PHE A 417 9.56 -6.29 7.28
N LYS A 418 10.18 -5.42 6.47
CA LYS A 418 11.51 -5.69 5.91
C LYS A 418 12.57 -5.88 6.99
N ARG A 419 12.54 -5.09 8.06
CA ARG A 419 13.49 -5.23 9.19
C ARG A 419 13.27 -6.50 9.99
N ALA A 420 12.03 -6.94 10.16
CA ALA A 420 11.73 -8.20 10.84
C ALA A 420 12.37 -9.41 10.13
N PHE A 421 12.39 -9.40 8.80
CA PHE A 421 13.01 -10.45 7.98
C PHE A 421 14.48 -10.19 7.62
N LYS A 422 15.11 -9.16 8.21
CA LYS A 422 16.51 -8.76 7.92
C LYS A 422 16.78 -8.48 6.44
N ILE A 423 15.76 -8.06 5.70
CA ILE A 423 15.86 -7.64 4.29
C ILE A 423 15.80 -6.11 4.19
N LYS A 424 16.29 -5.55 3.08
CA LYS A 424 16.30 -4.10 2.84
C LYS A 424 15.22 -3.65 1.86
N ASP A 425 15.07 -4.40 0.77
CA ASP A 425 14.15 -4.17 -0.35
C ASP A 425 13.38 -5.48 -0.58
N PHE A 426 12.14 -5.41 -1.07
CA PHE A 426 11.32 -6.62 -1.30
C PHE A 426 11.90 -7.46 -2.45
N ALA A 427 12.43 -6.80 -3.48
CA ALA A 427 13.09 -7.44 -4.61
C ALA A 427 14.07 -6.47 -5.31
N ASN A 428 14.79 -6.97 -6.31
CA ASN A 428 15.62 -6.18 -7.23
C ASN A 428 14.99 -6.12 -8.63
N THR A 429 13.66 -5.96 -8.69
CA THR A 429 12.89 -6.03 -9.94
C THR A 429 13.19 -4.86 -10.87
N ILE A 430 13.38 -3.65 -10.32
CA ILE A 430 13.72 -2.46 -11.09
C ILE A 430 15.18 -2.08 -10.80
N PRO A 431 16.09 -2.11 -11.80
CA PRO A 431 17.51 -1.90 -11.58
C PRO A 431 17.77 -0.51 -11.00
N GLY A 432 18.40 -0.46 -9.81
CA GLY A 432 18.68 0.79 -9.08
C GLY A 432 17.50 1.33 -8.24
N HIS A 433 16.27 0.85 -8.46
CA HIS A 433 15.06 1.41 -7.86
C HIS A 433 14.40 0.52 -6.80
N GLY A 434 14.72 -0.78 -6.71
CA GLY A 434 14.21 -1.71 -5.70
C GLY A 434 13.07 -2.59 -6.21
N GLY A 435 12.23 -3.08 -5.31
CA GLY A 435 11.04 -3.87 -5.64
C GLY A 435 9.87 -2.98 -6.09
N ILE A 436 8.89 -3.59 -6.75
CA ILE A 436 7.62 -2.93 -7.08
C ILE A 436 6.81 -2.70 -5.80
N MET A 437 6.81 -3.65 -4.86
CA MET A 437 6.12 -3.51 -3.58
C MET A 437 6.65 -2.32 -2.76
N ASP A 438 7.96 -2.02 -2.85
CA ASP A 438 8.58 -0.85 -2.20
C ASP A 438 8.04 0.50 -2.71
N ARG A 439 7.30 0.52 -3.82
CA ARG A 439 6.74 1.74 -4.45
C ARG A 439 5.25 1.91 -4.21
N PHE A 440 4.55 0.83 -3.89
CA PHE A 440 3.09 0.81 -3.73
C PHE A 440 2.65 0.61 -2.27
N ASP A 441 3.58 0.54 -1.31
CA ASP A 441 3.28 0.35 0.12
C ASP A 441 2.36 1.42 0.73
N CYS A 442 2.58 2.69 0.40
CA CYS A 442 1.74 3.81 0.83
C CYS A 442 0.45 3.91 0.00
N GLN A 443 0.50 3.43 -1.26
CA GLN A 443 -0.63 3.48 -2.18
C GLN A 443 -1.75 2.53 -1.78
N TYR A 444 -1.45 1.42 -1.10
CA TYR A 444 -2.46 0.49 -0.61
C TYR A 444 -3.40 1.15 0.41
N LEU A 445 -2.87 1.88 1.40
CA LEU A 445 -3.73 2.62 2.33
C LEU A 445 -4.53 3.72 1.63
N MET A 446 -3.91 4.40 0.67
CA MET A 446 -4.58 5.46 -0.09
C MET A 446 -5.73 4.92 -0.96
N ALA A 447 -5.56 3.75 -1.56
CA ALA A 447 -6.58 3.09 -2.37
C ALA A 447 -7.83 2.75 -1.57
N THR A 448 -7.65 2.11 -0.40
CA THR A 448 -8.76 1.81 0.51
C THR A 448 -9.48 3.07 0.95
N PHE A 449 -8.73 4.09 1.36
CA PHE A 449 -9.33 5.35 1.80
C PHE A 449 -10.14 6.02 0.69
N THR A 450 -9.58 6.11 -0.51
CA THR A 450 -10.27 6.71 -1.66
C THR A 450 -11.58 5.99 -1.94
N HIS A 451 -11.59 4.66 -1.91
CA HIS A 451 -12.80 3.88 -2.13
C HIS A 451 -13.86 4.13 -1.05
N VAL A 452 -13.47 4.05 0.23
CA VAL A 452 -14.37 4.32 1.35
C VAL A 452 -14.90 5.76 1.28
N TYR A 453 -14.05 6.71 0.91
CA TYR A 453 -14.42 8.11 0.78
C TYR A 453 -15.47 8.31 -0.32
N ILE A 454 -15.24 7.73 -1.52
CA ILE A 454 -16.20 7.77 -2.62
C ILE A 454 -17.52 7.12 -2.18
N ALA A 455 -17.47 5.92 -1.62
CA ALA A 455 -18.66 5.18 -1.20
C ALA A 455 -19.47 5.91 -0.12
N SER A 456 -18.82 6.71 0.73
CA SER A 456 -19.47 7.37 1.88
C SER A 456 -19.98 8.77 1.56
N PHE A 457 -19.23 9.56 0.78
CA PHE A 457 -19.51 10.99 0.60
C PHE A 457 -19.95 11.37 -0.82
N ILE A 458 -19.78 10.48 -1.79
CA ILE A 458 -19.89 10.82 -3.21
C ILE A 458 -20.92 9.94 -3.91
N ARG A 459 -20.83 8.63 -3.71
CA ARG A 459 -21.68 7.65 -4.37
C ARG A 459 -23.10 7.73 -3.80
N GLY A 460 -23.97 8.45 -4.50
CA GLY A 460 -25.42 8.37 -4.28
C GLY A 460 -26.01 7.06 -4.84
N PRO A 461 -27.24 6.66 -4.43
CA PRO A 461 -27.94 5.56 -5.05
C PRO A 461 -28.23 5.88 -6.52
N ASN A 462 -27.66 5.10 -7.45
CA ASN A 462 -27.88 5.30 -8.89
C ASN A 462 -29.33 4.89 -9.23
N PRO A 463 -30.20 5.82 -9.65
CA PRO A 463 -31.63 5.56 -9.86
C PRO A 463 -31.86 4.48 -10.93
N SER A 464 -30.99 4.41 -11.95
CA SER A 464 -31.06 3.41 -13.01
C SER A 464 -30.76 2.01 -12.50
N LYS A 465 -29.77 1.86 -11.61
CA LYS A 465 -29.45 0.55 -10.98
C LYS A 465 -30.57 0.11 -10.05
N VAL A 466 -31.16 1.04 -9.27
CA VAL A 466 -32.34 0.77 -8.44
C VAL A 466 -33.52 0.34 -9.30
N LEU A 467 -33.80 1.05 -10.39
CA LEU A 467 -34.88 0.71 -11.32
C LEU A 467 -34.66 -0.66 -11.95
N GLN A 468 -33.44 -1.00 -12.39
CA GLN A 468 -33.14 -2.31 -12.96
C GLN A 468 -33.31 -3.43 -11.92
N GLN A 469 -32.92 -3.21 -10.67
CA GLN A 469 -33.18 -4.15 -9.58
C GLN A 469 -34.68 -4.34 -9.32
N LEU A 470 -35.46 -3.26 -9.40
CA LEU A 470 -36.91 -3.32 -9.27
C LEU A 470 -37.54 -4.14 -10.41
N LEU A 471 -37.06 -3.97 -11.64
CA LEU A 471 -37.56 -4.70 -12.82
C LEU A 471 -37.22 -6.20 -12.79
N LEU A 472 -36.23 -6.63 -11.99
CA LEU A 472 -35.91 -8.05 -11.78
C LEU A 472 -36.84 -8.75 -10.77
N LEU A 473 -37.62 -8.00 -9.98
CA LEU A 473 -38.55 -8.57 -8.99
C LEU A 473 -39.78 -9.17 -9.66
N HIS A 474 -40.53 -10.01 -8.94
CA HIS A 474 -41.81 -10.51 -9.43
C HIS A 474 -42.82 -9.37 -9.64
N PRO A 475 -43.71 -9.44 -10.66
CA PRO A 475 -44.67 -8.36 -10.96
C PRO A 475 -45.52 -7.91 -9.75
N ALA A 476 -45.90 -8.84 -8.87
CA ALA A 476 -46.64 -8.52 -7.65
C ALA A 476 -45.82 -7.64 -6.67
N GLN A 477 -44.51 -7.91 -6.54
CA GLN A 477 -43.61 -7.12 -5.71
C GLN A 477 -43.34 -5.74 -6.34
N GLN A 478 -43.23 -5.68 -7.66
CA GLN A 478 -43.08 -4.42 -8.40
C GLN A 478 -44.28 -3.49 -8.14
N LEU A 479 -45.52 -4.01 -8.25
CA LEU A 479 -46.74 -3.26 -7.99
C LEU A 479 -46.81 -2.77 -6.54
N GLY A 480 -46.44 -3.63 -5.57
CA GLY A 480 -46.42 -3.27 -4.16
C GLY A 480 -45.46 -2.11 -3.85
N ILE A 481 -44.26 -2.15 -4.44
CA ILE A 481 -43.27 -1.07 -4.30
C ILE A 481 -43.77 0.21 -4.96
N PHE A 482 -44.36 0.12 -6.16
CA PHE A 482 -44.95 1.27 -6.85
C PHE A 482 -46.03 1.95 -6.01
N HIS A 483 -46.98 1.19 -5.45
CA HIS A 483 -48.03 1.76 -4.61
C HIS A 483 -47.48 2.41 -3.34
N THR A 484 -46.47 1.80 -2.70
CA THR A 484 -45.82 2.35 -1.50
C THR A 484 -45.06 3.64 -1.82
N LEU A 485 -44.34 3.66 -2.95
CA LEU A 485 -43.64 4.86 -3.40
C LEU A 485 -44.64 5.97 -3.75
N HIS A 486 -45.71 5.63 -4.46
CA HIS A 486 -46.78 6.56 -4.81
C HIS A 486 -47.44 7.17 -3.57
N SER A 487 -47.73 6.38 -2.52
CA SER A 487 -48.29 6.91 -1.27
C SER A 487 -47.32 7.87 -0.58
N HIS A 488 -46.03 7.53 -0.50
CA HIS A 488 -45.00 8.40 0.08
C HIS A 488 -44.82 9.71 -0.71
N LEU A 489 -44.83 9.64 -2.03
CA LEU A 489 -44.74 10.82 -2.89
C LEU A 489 -45.98 11.73 -2.75
N ARG A 490 -47.15 11.13 -2.53
CA ARG A 490 -48.40 11.85 -2.26
C ARG A 490 -48.40 12.51 -0.88
N GLU A 491 -47.94 11.82 0.15
CA GLU A 491 -47.78 12.37 1.51
C GLU A 491 -46.79 13.54 1.56
N ARG A 492 -45.72 13.47 0.76
CA ARG A 492 -44.73 14.56 0.61
C ARG A 492 -45.21 15.71 -0.28
N GLY A 493 -46.43 15.65 -0.83
CA GLY A 493 -47.00 16.69 -1.69
C GLY A 493 -46.29 16.87 -3.03
N MET A 494 -45.45 15.91 -3.45
CA MET A 494 -44.71 15.97 -4.72
C MET A 494 -45.56 15.53 -5.91
N LEU A 495 -46.63 14.79 -5.68
CA LEU A 495 -47.66 14.48 -6.67
C LEU A 495 -48.85 15.42 -6.45
N LEU A 496 -48.93 16.47 -7.27
CA LEU A 496 -50.05 17.41 -7.28
C LEU A 496 -51.37 16.66 -7.54
N PHE A 497 -52.40 17.09 -6.80
CA PHE A 497 -53.77 16.62 -6.94
C PHE A 497 -54.16 16.59 -8.42
N GLY A 498 -54.51 15.42 -8.95
CA GLY A 498 -55.21 15.34 -10.22
C GLY A 498 -56.39 16.29 -10.17
N LEU A 499 -56.44 17.21 -11.14
CA LEU A 499 -57.57 18.09 -11.39
C LEU A 499 -58.88 17.32 -11.21
N ARG A 500 -59.56 17.61 -10.11
CA ARG A 500 -60.96 17.25 -9.93
C ARG A 500 -61.75 18.28 -10.73
N GLY A 501 -62.29 17.87 -11.88
CA GLY A 501 -63.34 18.62 -12.56
C GLY A 501 -63.15 18.83 -14.05
N THR A 502 -63.53 17.84 -14.85
CA THR A 502 -64.28 18.07 -16.09
C THR A 502 -65.29 16.95 -16.23
N THR A 503 -66.48 17.17 -15.69
CA THR A 503 -67.72 16.74 -16.34
C THR A 503 -67.79 17.43 -17.70
N TRP A 504 -67.77 16.65 -18.78
CA TRP A 504 -68.66 16.70 -19.95
C TRP A 504 -68.36 15.48 -20.82
#